data_AF-A0A9X3MG39-F1
#
_entry.id   AF-A0A9X3MG39-F1
#
_cell.length_a   1.000
_cell.length_b   1.000
_cell.length_c   1.000
_cell.angle_alpha   90.00
_cell.angle_beta   90.00
_cell.angle_gamma   90.00
#
_symmetry.space_group_name_H-M   'P 1'
#
loop_
_entity.id
_entity.type
_entity.pdbx_description
1 polymer ?
#
loop_
_entity_poly.entity_id
_entity_poly.type
_entity_poly.pdbx_seq_one_letter_code
_entity_poly.pdbx_strand_id
1 'polypeptide(L)'
;MVHQITFFKDAFSAWEQWNLTDFDYKCEHLLAFKSAIEEQHSVVGKVVSYHLQQASTLLAETHQLVGPTGETNELYAAGRGVALVVCENNLANTENALNSTFAMITCALIAGNSVVICSDNTELTQLVKHAVASANFPSNLVQVVAYDASSPLLDSDVRSVGYIGHSQVEHALNLQLAKRDGAIVGLVSETDLESPTLTHDPHLSLRFITERTRTINITAVGGNATLLELGSDSH
;
A
#
# COMPACT_ATOMS: atom_id res chain seq x y z
N MET A 1 -23.30 2.25 -7.91
CA MET A 1 -23.26 0.99 -7.13
C MET A 1 -22.58 -0.16 -7.88
N VAL A 2 -23.07 -0.63 -9.03
CA VAL A 2 -22.46 -1.80 -9.73
C VAL A 2 -20.99 -1.58 -10.12
N HIS A 3 -20.64 -0.43 -10.70
CA HIS A 3 -19.26 -0.15 -11.13
C HIS A 3 -18.27 0.02 -9.96
N GLN A 4 -18.75 0.51 -8.81
CA GLN A 4 -17.90 0.73 -7.62
C GLN A 4 -17.49 -0.58 -6.96
N ILE A 5 -18.41 -1.54 -6.90
CA ILE A 5 -18.10 -2.92 -6.44
C ILE A 5 -17.07 -3.57 -7.36
N THR A 6 -17.13 -3.30 -8.67
CA THR A 6 -16.16 -3.82 -9.64
C THR A 6 -14.76 -3.28 -9.37
N PHE A 7 -14.59 -1.96 -9.22
CA PHE A 7 -13.27 -1.36 -8.95
C PHE A 7 -12.60 -1.94 -7.70
N PHE A 8 -13.36 -2.12 -6.61
CA PHE A 8 -12.83 -2.75 -5.40
C PHE A 8 -12.41 -4.21 -5.65
N LYS A 9 -13.26 -5.03 -6.29
CA LYS A 9 -12.96 -6.44 -6.56
C LYS A 9 -11.74 -6.62 -7.47
N ASP A 10 -11.62 -5.77 -8.48
CA ASP A 10 -10.49 -5.78 -9.40
C ASP A 10 -9.19 -5.39 -8.67
N ALA A 11 -9.23 -4.35 -7.84
CA ALA A 11 -8.09 -3.94 -7.01
C ALA A 11 -7.71 -5.03 -6.01
N PHE A 12 -8.70 -5.64 -5.34
CA PHE A 12 -8.48 -6.74 -4.39
C PHE A 12 -7.80 -7.94 -5.06
N SER A 13 -8.24 -8.32 -6.25
CA SER A 13 -7.63 -9.43 -7.00
C SER A 13 -6.19 -9.11 -7.44
N ALA A 14 -5.92 -7.85 -7.82
CA ALA A 14 -4.57 -7.40 -8.14
C ALA A 14 -3.66 -7.38 -6.91
N TRP A 15 -4.19 -6.98 -5.76
CA TRP A 15 -3.49 -7.00 -4.48
C TRP A 15 -3.06 -8.40 -4.07
N GLU A 16 -3.91 -9.42 -4.25
CA GLU A 16 -3.55 -10.81 -3.88
C GLU A 16 -2.26 -11.27 -4.56
N GLN A 17 -2.04 -10.89 -5.82
CA GLN A 17 -0.80 -11.21 -6.54
C GLN A 17 0.34 -10.27 -6.14
N TRP A 18 0.08 -8.97 -6.06
CA TRP A 18 1.09 -7.98 -5.73
C TRP A 18 1.68 -8.16 -4.33
N ASN A 19 0.86 -8.57 -3.36
CA ASN A 19 1.28 -8.78 -1.98
C ASN A 19 2.23 -9.99 -1.83
N LEU A 20 2.25 -10.91 -2.80
CA LEU A 20 3.10 -12.10 -2.79
C LEU A 20 4.48 -11.87 -3.42
N THR A 21 4.67 -10.76 -4.15
CA THR A 21 5.99 -10.43 -4.72
C THR A 21 6.96 -10.00 -3.61
N ASP A 22 8.26 -10.07 -3.85
CA ASP A 22 9.26 -9.55 -2.91
C ASP A 22 9.34 -8.00 -2.99
N PHE A 23 10.17 -7.40 -2.12
CA PHE A 23 10.33 -5.94 -2.09
C PHE A 23 11.03 -5.41 -3.34
N ASP A 24 12.07 -6.10 -3.82
CA ASP A 24 12.89 -5.67 -4.95
C ASP A 24 12.09 -5.62 -6.24
N TYR A 25 11.24 -6.63 -6.48
CA TYR A 25 10.32 -6.67 -7.60
C TYR A 25 9.35 -5.47 -7.58
N LYS A 26 8.79 -5.14 -6.40
CA LYS A 26 7.92 -3.95 -6.27
C LYS A 26 8.69 -2.67 -6.56
N CYS A 27 9.91 -2.57 -6.04
CA CYS A 27 10.78 -1.42 -6.20
C CYS A 27 11.11 -1.18 -7.68
N GLU A 28 11.43 -2.23 -8.45
CA GLU A 28 11.72 -2.13 -9.88
C GLU A 28 10.57 -1.47 -10.67
N HIS A 29 9.34 -1.95 -10.46
CA HIS A 29 8.15 -1.40 -11.12
C HIS A 29 7.88 0.05 -10.69
N LEU A 30 8.11 0.35 -9.41
CA LEU A 30 7.95 1.71 -8.88
C LEU A 30 9.04 2.67 -9.34
N LEU A 31 10.24 2.20 -9.67
CA LEU A 31 11.29 3.00 -10.31
C LEU A 31 10.90 3.37 -11.75
N ALA A 32 10.27 2.46 -12.50
CA ALA A 32 9.69 2.76 -13.81
C ALA A 32 8.52 3.76 -13.70
N PHE A 33 7.62 3.57 -12.73
CA PHE A 33 6.56 4.53 -12.38
C PHE A 33 7.14 5.92 -12.07
N LYS A 34 8.16 5.99 -11.21
CA LYS A 34 8.88 7.22 -10.84
C LYS A 34 9.45 7.93 -12.06
N SER A 35 10.10 7.18 -12.95
CA SER A 35 10.80 7.73 -14.12
C SER A 35 9.81 8.40 -15.08
N ALA A 36 8.68 7.73 -15.36
CA ALA A 36 7.61 8.28 -16.19
C ALA A 36 6.95 9.53 -15.59
N ILE A 37 6.84 9.62 -14.26
CA ILE A 37 6.35 10.84 -13.60
C ILE A 37 7.37 11.96 -13.71
N GLU A 38 8.65 11.68 -13.47
CA GLU A 38 9.70 12.69 -13.46
C GLU A 38 9.89 13.36 -14.83
N GLU A 39 9.61 12.65 -15.92
CA GLU A 39 9.57 13.19 -17.29
C GLU A 39 8.56 14.34 -17.44
N GLN A 40 7.42 14.26 -16.76
CA GLN A 40 6.34 15.26 -16.85
C GLN A 40 6.35 16.24 -15.68
N HIS A 41 6.74 15.79 -14.49
CA HIS A 41 6.67 16.55 -13.26
C HIS A 41 7.83 16.22 -12.31
N SER A 42 8.95 16.95 -12.48
CA SER A 42 10.20 16.71 -11.73
C SER A 42 10.04 16.69 -10.20
N VAL A 43 9.23 17.59 -9.63
CA VAL A 43 9.06 17.69 -8.16
C VAL A 43 8.41 16.43 -7.60
N VAL A 44 7.28 16.01 -8.16
CA VAL A 44 6.62 14.74 -7.81
C VAL A 44 7.58 13.55 -7.99
N GLY A 45 8.37 13.52 -9.08
CA GLY A 45 9.39 12.48 -9.27
C GLY A 45 10.39 12.38 -8.11
N LYS A 46 10.79 13.52 -7.53
CA LYS A 46 11.64 13.57 -6.33
C LYS A 46 10.91 13.06 -5.08
N VAL A 47 9.63 13.36 -4.92
CA VAL A 47 8.80 12.85 -3.81
C VAL A 47 8.70 11.32 -3.87
N VAL A 48 8.42 10.77 -5.05
CA VAL A 48 8.39 9.32 -5.26
C VAL A 48 9.76 8.70 -4.93
N SER A 49 10.84 9.30 -5.42
CA SER A 49 12.21 8.85 -5.13
C SER A 49 12.52 8.85 -3.64
N TYR A 50 12.13 9.91 -2.93
CA TYR A 50 12.34 10.04 -1.50
C TYR A 50 11.64 8.90 -0.76
N HIS A 51 10.35 8.67 -0.99
CA HIS A 51 9.60 7.64 -0.28
C HIS A 51 10.04 6.21 -0.64
N LEU A 52 10.50 5.95 -1.86
CA LEU A 52 11.10 4.65 -2.21
C LEU A 52 12.39 4.40 -1.42
N GLN A 53 13.25 5.41 -1.30
CA GLN A 53 14.47 5.30 -0.48
C GLN A 53 14.14 5.04 0.98
N GLN A 54 13.20 5.79 1.56
CA GLN A 54 12.82 5.60 2.97
C GLN A 54 12.18 4.24 3.21
N ALA A 55 11.30 3.79 2.30
CA ALA A 55 10.66 2.48 2.38
C ALA A 55 11.67 1.33 2.26
N SER A 56 12.74 1.47 1.46
CA SER A 56 13.81 0.47 1.38
C SER A 56 14.46 0.25 2.74
N THR A 57 14.77 1.32 3.48
CA THR A 57 15.31 1.22 4.85
C THR A 57 14.36 0.62 5.88
N LEU A 58 13.05 0.71 5.67
CA LEU A 58 12.04 0.34 6.67
C LEU A 58 11.38 -1.01 6.40
N LEU A 59 11.25 -1.42 5.13
CA LEU A 59 10.38 -2.51 4.71
C LEU A 59 11.11 -3.63 3.95
N ALA A 60 12.33 -3.40 3.46
CA ALA A 60 13.01 -4.37 2.59
C ALA A 60 13.49 -5.61 3.34
N GLU A 61 13.94 -5.45 4.59
CA GLU A 61 14.54 -6.53 5.36
C GLU A 61 13.47 -7.39 6.04
N THR A 62 13.62 -8.72 5.94
CA THR A 62 12.91 -9.67 6.80
C THR A 62 13.77 -9.96 8.03
N HIS A 63 13.24 -9.66 9.21
CA HIS A 63 13.98 -9.79 10.46
C HIS A 63 13.84 -11.20 11.03
N GLN A 64 14.97 -11.86 11.30
CA GLN A 64 14.98 -13.14 12.01
C GLN A 64 14.70 -12.91 13.50
N LEU A 65 13.69 -13.58 14.03
CA LEU A 65 13.35 -13.57 15.45
C LEU A 65 14.00 -14.75 16.16
N VAL A 66 14.26 -14.58 17.46
CA VAL A 66 14.78 -15.64 18.32
C VAL A 66 13.73 -16.75 18.45
N GLY A 67 14.16 -18.01 18.29
CA GLY A 67 13.32 -19.19 18.40
C GLY A 67 14.07 -20.44 18.86
N PRO A 68 13.36 -21.53 19.17
CA PRO A 68 13.95 -22.81 19.54
C PRO A 68 14.64 -23.49 18.35
N THR A 69 15.50 -24.48 18.62
CA THR A 69 16.11 -25.31 17.57
C THR A 69 15.04 -26.04 16.76
N GLY A 70 15.24 -26.11 15.45
CA GLY A 70 14.29 -26.76 14.55
C GLY A 70 13.12 -25.84 14.15
N GLU A 71 13.23 -24.54 14.39
CA GLU A 71 12.23 -23.54 14.00
C GLU A 71 12.92 -22.33 13.35
N THR A 72 12.32 -21.79 12.29
CA THR A 72 12.68 -20.47 11.76
C THR A 72 11.53 -19.50 12.05
N ASN A 73 11.86 -18.32 12.58
CA ASN A 73 10.89 -17.29 12.91
C ASN A 73 11.27 -15.98 12.22
N GLU A 74 10.36 -15.44 11.45
CA GLU A 74 10.61 -14.25 10.62
C GLU A 74 9.54 -13.21 10.86
N LEU A 75 9.95 -11.95 11.06
CA LEU A 75 9.10 -10.77 11.08
C LEU A 75 9.32 -9.98 9.79
N TYR A 76 8.24 -9.66 9.08
CA TYR A 76 8.29 -8.89 7.85
C TYR A 76 7.05 -8.00 7.70
N ALA A 77 7.18 -6.96 6.90
CA ALA A 77 6.06 -6.10 6.53
C ALA A 77 5.29 -6.67 5.33
N ALA A 78 3.97 -6.54 5.34
CA ALA A 78 3.12 -6.89 4.21
C ALA A 78 2.04 -5.84 3.97
N GLY A 79 1.49 -5.82 2.76
CA GLY A 79 0.38 -4.94 2.42
C GLY A 79 -0.86 -5.28 3.22
N ARG A 80 -1.63 -4.25 3.58
CA ARG A 80 -2.87 -4.40 4.33
C ARG A 80 -4.02 -4.86 3.45
N GLY A 81 -4.06 -4.47 2.17
CA GLY A 81 -5.18 -4.74 1.27
C GLY A 81 -5.32 -3.71 0.16
N VAL A 82 -6.58 -3.37 -0.15
CA VAL A 82 -6.91 -2.25 -1.02
C VAL A 82 -6.76 -0.93 -0.24
N ALA A 83 -5.89 -0.06 -0.72
CA ALA A 83 -5.72 1.30 -0.24
C ALA A 83 -6.56 2.27 -1.08
N LEU A 84 -7.39 3.08 -0.42
CA LEU A 84 -8.15 4.15 -1.07
C LEU A 84 -7.40 5.47 -0.86
N VAL A 85 -7.09 6.21 -1.93
CA VAL A 85 -6.49 7.55 -1.84
C VAL A 85 -7.49 8.55 -2.38
N VAL A 86 -8.01 9.42 -1.51
CA VAL A 86 -9.03 10.40 -1.84
C VAL A 86 -8.39 11.78 -1.90
N CYS A 87 -8.42 12.42 -3.07
CA CYS A 87 -7.94 13.78 -3.26
C CYS A 87 -9.13 14.69 -3.56
N GLU A 88 -9.43 15.61 -2.64
CA GLU A 88 -10.56 16.52 -2.75
C GLU A 88 -10.45 17.45 -3.96
N ASN A 89 -11.61 17.81 -4.51
CA ASN A 89 -11.71 18.75 -5.61
C ASN A 89 -11.56 20.21 -5.13
N ASN A 90 -11.18 21.12 -6.05
CA ASN A 90 -11.11 22.57 -5.79
C ASN A 90 -10.15 22.99 -4.66
N LEU A 91 -9.05 22.27 -4.47
CA LEU A 91 -8.00 22.64 -3.52
C LEU A 91 -7.22 23.86 -4.01
N ALA A 92 -6.86 24.76 -3.09
CA ALA A 92 -6.14 25.99 -3.41
C ALA A 92 -4.69 25.72 -3.87
N ASN A 93 -3.95 24.92 -3.11
CA ASN A 93 -2.56 24.57 -3.40
C ASN A 93 -2.47 23.19 -4.07
N THR A 94 -2.74 23.18 -5.37
CA THR A 94 -2.84 21.95 -6.16
C THR A 94 -1.50 21.20 -6.27
N GLU A 95 -0.37 21.90 -6.26
CA GLU A 95 0.96 21.29 -6.34
C GLU A 95 1.29 20.51 -5.06
N ASN A 96 1.07 21.10 -3.89
CA ASN A 96 1.29 20.42 -2.61
C ASN A 96 0.31 19.25 -2.41
N ALA A 97 -0.93 19.40 -2.88
CA ALA A 97 -1.89 18.31 -2.89
C ALA A 97 -1.42 17.16 -3.81
N LEU A 98 -0.89 17.47 -4.99
CA LEU A 98 -0.35 16.50 -5.93
C LEU A 98 0.85 15.74 -5.32
N ASN A 99 1.81 16.46 -4.74
CA ASN A 99 2.97 15.88 -4.06
C ASN A 99 2.55 14.92 -2.93
N SER A 100 1.63 15.35 -2.06
CA SER A 100 1.15 14.53 -0.94
C SER A 100 0.34 13.32 -1.42
N THR A 101 -0.40 13.46 -2.52
CA THR A 101 -1.12 12.35 -3.15
C THR A 101 -0.14 11.29 -3.66
N PHE A 102 0.91 11.69 -4.36
CA PHE A 102 1.93 10.75 -4.85
C PHE A 102 2.76 10.13 -3.73
N ALA A 103 3.04 10.86 -2.64
CA ALA A 103 3.64 10.29 -1.44
C ALA A 103 2.82 9.10 -0.91
N MET A 104 1.50 9.26 -0.76
CA MET A 104 0.61 8.18 -0.31
C MET A 104 0.52 7.03 -1.32
N ILE A 105 0.38 7.32 -2.62
CA ILE A 105 0.32 6.29 -3.67
C ILE A 105 1.59 5.44 -3.65
N THR A 106 2.76 6.07 -3.65
CA THR A 106 4.07 5.39 -3.62
C THR A 106 4.22 4.55 -2.36
N CYS A 107 3.94 5.12 -1.19
CA CYS A 107 4.03 4.41 0.08
C CYS A 107 3.07 3.22 0.17
N ALA A 108 1.83 3.36 -0.33
CA ALA A 108 0.87 2.26 -0.36
C ALA A 108 1.33 1.13 -1.30
N LEU A 109 1.80 1.46 -2.51
CA LEU A 109 2.25 0.47 -3.49
C LEU A 109 3.49 -0.30 -3.02
N ILE A 110 4.51 0.41 -2.52
CA ILE A 110 5.76 -0.24 -2.05
C ILE A 110 5.52 -1.10 -0.81
N ALA A 111 4.57 -0.70 0.04
CA ALA A 111 4.11 -1.49 1.18
C ALA A 111 3.36 -2.78 0.77
N GLY A 112 3.02 -2.96 -0.51
CA GLY A 112 2.35 -4.15 -1.03
C GLY A 112 0.83 -4.04 -1.14
N ASN A 113 0.27 -2.83 -1.18
CA ASN A 113 -1.17 -2.61 -1.37
C ASN A 113 -1.50 -2.37 -2.85
N SER A 114 -2.74 -2.68 -3.26
CA SER A 114 -3.32 -2.09 -4.48
C SER A 114 -3.89 -0.71 -4.15
N VAL A 115 -3.94 0.21 -5.11
CA VAL A 115 -4.39 1.59 -4.88
C VAL A 115 -5.56 1.96 -5.78
N VAL A 116 -6.65 2.46 -5.18
CA VAL A 116 -7.75 3.11 -5.89
C VAL A 116 -7.75 4.59 -5.53
N ILE A 117 -7.61 5.45 -6.52
CA ILE A 117 -7.50 6.91 -6.37
C ILE A 117 -8.84 7.53 -6.74
N CYS A 118 -9.49 8.22 -5.80
CA CYS A 118 -10.72 8.97 -6.03
C CYS A 118 -10.39 10.45 -6.19
N SER A 119 -10.47 10.97 -7.40
CA SER A 119 -10.21 12.37 -7.70
C SER A 119 -10.79 12.77 -9.07
N ASP A 120 -11.24 14.01 -9.20
CA ASP A 120 -11.58 14.60 -10.50
C ASP A 120 -10.46 15.52 -11.03
N ASN A 121 -9.28 15.52 -10.39
CA ASN A 121 -8.13 16.28 -10.86
C ASN A 121 -7.56 15.67 -12.15
N THR A 122 -7.66 16.43 -13.25
CA THR A 122 -7.22 16.00 -14.58
C THR A 122 -5.71 15.76 -14.65
N GLU A 123 -4.90 16.62 -14.03
CA GLU A 123 -3.43 16.52 -14.04
C GLU A 123 -2.96 15.26 -13.31
N LEU A 124 -3.46 15.03 -12.09
CA LEU A 124 -3.21 13.81 -11.33
C LEU A 124 -3.60 12.57 -12.14
N THR A 125 -4.80 12.58 -12.75
CA THR A 125 -5.30 11.47 -13.56
C THR A 125 -4.38 11.18 -14.75
N GLN A 126 -3.90 12.22 -15.43
CA GLN A 126 -2.99 12.09 -16.57
C GLN A 126 -1.63 11.54 -16.16
N LEU A 127 -1.03 12.10 -15.10
CA LEU A 127 0.26 11.65 -14.58
C LEU A 127 0.21 10.19 -14.14
N VAL A 128 -0.81 9.80 -13.38
CA VAL A 128 -0.97 8.41 -12.92
C VAL A 128 -1.17 7.46 -14.10
N LYS A 129 -2.04 7.79 -15.06
CA LYS A 129 -2.28 6.92 -16.23
C LYS A 129 -1.02 6.75 -17.08
N HIS A 130 -0.28 7.83 -17.30
CA HIS A 130 0.98 7.77 -18.03
C HIS A 130 2.00 6.91 -17.30
N ALA A 131 2.17 7.11 -16.00
CA ALA A 131 3.14 6.38 -15.20
C ALA A 131 2.81 4.89 -15.08
N VAL A 132 1.52 4.54 -14.91
CA VAL A 132 1.06 3.14 -14.86
C VAL A 132 1.31 2.43 -16.20
N ALA A 133 1.16 3.12 -17.33
CA ALA A 133 1.45 2.55 -18.65
C ALA A 133 2.93 2.19 -18.83
N SER A 134 3.84 2.94 -18.20
CA SER A 134 5.29 2.69 -18.24
C SER A 134 5.78 1.72 -17.16
N ALA A 135 5.08 1.61 -16.04
CA ALA A 135 5.52 0.85 -14.86
C ALA A 135 5.31 -0.66 -14.96
N ASN A 136 4.57 -1.15 -15.97
CA ASN A 136 4.24 -2.56 -16.18
C ASN A 136 3.61 -3.25 -14.95
N PHE A 137 2.77 -2.53 -14.21
CA PHE A 137 2.07 -3.11 -13.06
C PHE A 137 1.10 -4.22 -13.48
N PRO A 138 0.79 -5.18 -12.57
CA PRO A 138 -0.39 -6.03 -12.70
C PRO A 138 -1.64 -5.21 -13.03
N SER A 139 -2.50 -5.76 -13.89
CA SER A 139 -3.76 -5.10 -14.25
C SER A 139 -4.56 -4.76 -13.01
N ASN A 140 -5.15 -3.56 -13.00
CA ASN A 140 -6.00 -3.04 -11.91
C ASN A 140 -5.28 -2.79 -10.57
N LEU A 141 -3.94 -2.89 -10.51
CA LEU A 141 -3.18 -2.57 -9.29
C LEU A 141 -3.34 -1.10 -8.88
N VAL A 142 -3.34 -0.20 -9.87
CA VAL A 142 -3.59 1.23 -9.69
C VAL A 142 -4.76 1.63 -10.55
N GLN A 143 -5.79 2.22 -9.93
CA GLN A 143 -6.99 2.68 -10.63
C GLN A 143 -7.27 4.13 -10.24
N VAL A 144 -7.71 4.94 -11.20
CA VAL A 144 -8.21 6.30 -10.95
C VAL A 144 -9.70 6.32 -11.28
N VAL A 145 -10.51 6.74 -10.32
CA VAL A 145 -11.97 6.82 -10.40
C VAL A 145 -12.44 8.21 -9.99
N ALA A 146 -13.68 8.56 -10.33
CA ALA A 146 -14.28 9.84 -9.98
C ALA A 146 -14.30 10.06 -8.46
N TYR A 147 -14.23 11.32 -8.03
CA TYR A 147 -14.19 11.69 -6.61
C TYR A 147 -15.41 11.18 -5.83
N ASP A 148 -16.60 11.21 -6.45
CA ASP A 148 -17.86 10.77 -5.85
C ASP A 148 -17.94 9.24 -5.59
N ALA A 149 -17.04 8.46 -6.18
CA ALA A 149 -16.91 7.04 -5.91
C ALA A 149 -16.30 6.74 -4.53
N SER A 150 -15.69 7.74 -3.87
CA SER A 150 -15.06 7.59 -2.56
C SER A 150 -16.03 7.06 -1.49
N SER A 151 -17.20 7.68 -1.33
CA SER A 151 -18.19 7.30 -0.33
C SER A 151 -18.61 5.81 -0.39
N PRO A 152 -19.05 5.27 -1.54
CA PRO A 152 -19.39 3.85 -1.65
C PRO A 152 -18.18 2.90 -1.60
N LEU A 153 -16.98 3.34 -2.01
CA LEU A 153 -15.77 2.54 -1.86
C LEU A 153 -15.33 2.44 -0.39
N LEU A 154 -15.59 3.47 0.41
CA LEU A 154 -15.34 3.44 1.86
C LEU A 154 -16.21 2.41 2.60
N ASP A 155 -17.37 2.06 2.04
CA ASP A 155 -18.24 1.00 2.59
C ASP A 155 -17.76 -0.42 2.19
N SER A 156 -16.81 -0.52 1.25
CA SER A 156 -16.15 -1.79 0.90
C SER A 156 -15.04 -2.14 1.90
N ASP A 157 -14.49 -3.36 1.82
CA ASP A 157 -13.43 -3.83 2.73
C ASP A 157 -12.04 -3.27 2.39
N VAL A 158 -11.96 -1.95 2.17
CA VAL A 158 -10.68 -1.23 2.07
C VAL A 158 -9.95 -1.28 3.41
N ARG A 159 -8.62 -1.35 3.35
CA ARG A 159 -7.77 -1.62 4.52
C ARG A 159 -6.91 -0.43 4.94
N SER A 160 -6.79 0.58 4.09
CA SER A 160 -6.20 1.88 4.43
C SER A 160 -6.83 2.99 3.59
N VAL A 161 -6.93 4.19 4.17
CA VAL A 161 -7.42 5.39 3.49
C VAL A 161 -6.38 6.50 3.63
N GLY A 162 -5.92 7.00 2.49
CA GLY A 162 -5.21 8.26 2.37
C GLY A 162 -6.19 9.36 1.96
N TYR A 163 -6.09 10.54 2.57
CA TYR A 163 -6.95 11.68 2.24
C TYR A 163 -6.15 12.98 2.13
N ILE A 164 -6.43 13.77 1.09
CA ILE A 164 -5.82 15.06 0.85
C ILE A 164 -6.94 16.08 0.67
N GLY A 165 -7.02 17.08 1.55
CA GLY A 165 -8.02 18.14 1.45
C GLY A 165 -8.32 18.84 2.77
N HIS A 166 -9.53 19.34 2.94
CA HIS A 166 -9.90 20.12 4.12
C HIS A 166 -10.18 19.25 5.36
N SER A 167 -9.78 19.73 6.55
CA SER A 167 -10.02 19.01 7.82
C SER A 167 -11.50 18.73 8.11
N GLN A 168 -12.43 19.53 7.58
CA GLN A 168 -13.87 19.27 7.75
C GLN A 168 -14.28 17.93 7.12
N VAL A 169 -13.79 17.62 5.92
CA VAL A 169 -14.11 16.38 5.21
C VAL A 169 -13.31 15.23 5.81
N GLU A 170 -12.06 15.45 6.22
CA GLU A 170 -11.24 14.49 6.99
C GLU A 170 -11.98 13.99 8.25
N HIS A 171 -12.54 14.89 9.05
CA HIS A 171 -13.32 14.53 10.23
C HIS A 171 -14.56 13.70 9.89
N ALA A 172 -15.25 14.04 8.80
CA ALA A 172 -16.40 13.26 8.34
C ALA A 172 -15.98 11.85 7.89
N LEU A 173 -14.87 11.73 7.16
CA LEU A 173 -14.29 10.45 6.75
C LEU A 173 -13.89 9.60 7.96
N ASN A 174 -13.22 10.20 8.95
CA ASN A 174 -12.82 9.49 10.18
C ASN A 174 -14.05 8.94 10.93
N LEU A 175 -15.12 9.74 11.04
CA LEU A 175 -16.37 9.29 11.64
C LEU A 175 -17.07 8.21 10.83
N GLN A 176 -17.02 8.24 9.49
CA GLN A 176 -17.56 7.18 8.65
C GLN A 176 -16.77 5.88 8.85
N LEU A 177 -15.43 5.95 8.82
CA LEU A 177 -14.57 4.78 9.03
C LEU A 177 -14.75 4.17 10.42
N ALA A 178 -14.88 4.99 11.46
CA ALA A 178 -15.08 4.52 12.83
C ALA A 178 -16.44 3.82 13.05
N LYS A 179 -17.43 4.08 12.19
CA LYS A 179 -18.76 3.44 12.25
C LYS A 179 -18.82 2.08 11.55
N ARG A 180 -17.78 1.71 10.79
CA ARG A 180 -17.76 0.44 10.06
C ARG A 180 -17.69 -0.73 11.02
N ASP A 181 -18.43 -1.77 10.67
CA ASP A 181 -18.20 -3.10 11.22
C ASP A 181 -16.97 -3.74 10.54
N GLY A 182 -16.14 -4.43 11.32
CA GLY A 182 -14.96 -5.15 10.81
C GLY A 182 -13.63 -4.55 11.25
N ALA A 183 -12.60 -4.70 10.41
CA ALA A 183 -11.24 -4.29 10.75
C ALA A 183 -11.12 -2.76 10.80
N ILE A 184 -10.37 -2.26 11.81
CA ILE A 184 -10.07 -0.83 11.92
C ILE A 184 -9.23 -0.41 10.72
N VAL A 185 -9.77 0.51 9.93
CA VAL A 185 -9.10 1.08 8.76
C VAL A 185 -8.24 2.26 9.19
N GLY A 186 -6.98 2.27 8.77
CA GLY A 186 -6.11 3.42 9.07
C GLY A 186 -6.46 4.59 8.16
N LEU A 187 -6.68 5.78 8.73
CA LEU A 187 -6.76 7.04 8.02
C LEU A 187 -5.41 7.77 8.14
N VAL A 188 -4.86 8.18 7.00
CA VAL A 188 -3.70 9.07 6.87
C VAL A 188 -4.18 10.28 6.11
N SER A 189 -3.93 11.49 6.60
CA SER A 189 -4.48 12.69 6.00
C SER A 189 -3.47 13.80 5.91
N GLU A 190 -3.46 14.50 4.76
CA GLU A 190 -2.81 15.79 4.61
C GLU A 190 -3.88 16.87 4.50
N THR A 191 -3.98 17.69 5.55
CA THR A 191 -4.96 18.78 5.60
C THR A 191 -4.33 20.16 5.63
N ASP A 192 -3.01 20.24 5.84
CA ASP A 192 -2.25 21.48 5.71
C ASP A 192 -1.52 21.49 4.36
N LEU A 193 -2.15 22.11 3.37
CA LEU A 193 -1.59 22.22 2.03
C LEU A 193 -0.61 23.40 1.87
N GLU A 194 -0.48 24.25 2.88
CA GLU A 194 0.52 25.33 2.87
C GLU A 194 1.87 24.81 3.34
N SER A 195 1.88 23.88 4.29
CA SER A 195 3.10 23.26 4.82
C SER A 195 2.92 21.74 4.99
N PRO A 196 2.84 20.99 3.86
CA PRO A 196 2.56 19.56 3.91
C PRO A 196 3.69 18.81 4.63
N THR A 197 3.29 17.91 5.52
CA THR A 197 4.22 17.11 6.33
C THR A 197 4.46 15.74 5.71
N LEU A 198 3.45 15.16 5.05
CA LEU A 198 3.53 13.80 4.55
C LEU A 198 4.56 13.63 3.43
N THR A 199 4.74 14.66 2.61
CA THR A 199 5.71 14.69 1.50
C THR A 199 7.16 14.52 1.97
N HIS A 200 7.41 14.74 3.27
CA HIS A 200 8.73 14.68 3.88
C HIS A 200 8.79 13.71 5.06
N ASP A 201 7.75 12.91 5.29
CA ASP A 201 7.70 11.95 6.39
C ASP A 201 8.48 10.69 6.01
N PRO A 202 9.60 10.38 6.69
CA PRO A 202 10.37 9.17 6.41
C PRO A 202 9.62 7.89 6.77
N HIS A 203 8.64 7.96 7.66
CA HIS A 203 7.93 6.80 8.20
C HIS A 203 6.57 6.55 7.53
N LEU A 204 6.21 7.34 6.51
CA LEU A 204 4.88 7.29 5.89
C LEU A 204 4.50 5.88 5.40
N SER A 205 5.47 5.10 4.89
CA SER A 205 5.24 3.73 4.42
C SER A 205 4.73 2.79 5.51
N LEU A 206 5.12 3.01 6.77
CA LEU A 206 4.65 2.22 7.92
C LEU A 206 3.14 2.40 8.19
N ARG A 207 2.52 3.45 7.66
CA ARG A 207 1.06 3.66 7.77
C ARG A 207 0.26 2.71 6.88
N PHE A 208 0.92 2.06 5.92
CA PHE A 208 0.31 1.21 4.89
C PHE A 208 0.67 -0.27 5.01
N ILE A 209 1.40 -0.68 6.05
CA ILE A 209 1.78 -2.09 6.28
C ILE A 209 0.97 -2.73 7.40
N THR A 210 0.99 -4.05 7.41
CA THR A 210 0.83 -4.85 8.61
C THR A 210 2.13 -5.61 8.87
N GLU A 211 2.52 -5.70 10.13
CA GLU A 211 3.58 -6.63 10.53
C GLU A 211 3.03 -8.06 10.47
N ARG A 212 3.85 -8.99 9.98
CA ARG A 212 3.53 -10.42 9.92
C ARG A 212 4.69 -11.23 10.45
N THR A 213 4.34 -12.27 11.20
CA THR A 213 5.30 -13.29 11.62
C THR A 213 5.06 -14.58 10.85
N ARG A 214 6.13 -15.20 10.37
CA ARG A 214 6.12 -16.55 9.79
C ARG A 214 7.01 -17.46 10.63
N THR A 215 6.42 -18.52 11.15
CA THR A 215 7.10 -19.57 11.92
C THR A 215 7.05 -20.87 11.13
N ILE A 216 8.21 -21.44 10.80
CA ILE A 216 8.31 -22.72 10.08
C ILE A 216 9.02 -23.73 10.97
N ASN A 217 8.33 -24.81 11.31
CA ASN A 217 8.94 -25.95 11.97
C ASN A 217 9.75 -26.76 10.95
N ILE A 218 11.07 -26.71 11.07
CA ILE A 218 12.04 -27.41 10.23
C ILE A 218 12.60 -28.68 10.90
N THR A 219 12.07 -29.11 12.05
CA THR A 219 12.53 -30.33 12.75
C THR A 219 12.52 -31.59 11.86
N ALA A 220 11.64 -31.63 10.85
CA ALA A 220 11.59 -32.72 9.87
C ALA A 220 12.73 -32.70 8.82
N VAL A 221 13.51 -31.62 8.72
CA VAL A 221 14.58 -31.47 7.71
C VAL A 221 15.92 -32.08 8.17
N GLY A 222 16.04 -32.45 9.46
CA GLY A 222 17.26 -33.03 10.02
C GLY A 222 17.04 -34.10 11.10
N GLY A 223 15.81 -34.57 11.29
CA GLY A 223 15.53 -35.67 12.20
C GLY A 223 16.18 -36.95 11.67
N ASN A 224 17.06 -37.56 12.47
CA ASN A 224 17.59 -38.87 12.19
C ASN A 224 16.43 -39.85 11.94
N ALA A 225 16.20 -40.28 10.69
CA ALA A 225 15.05 -41.10 10.31
C ALA A 225 14.95 -42.41 11.11
N THR A 226 16.05 -42.88 11.70
CA THR A 226 16.08 -44.04 12.60
C THR A 226 15.28 -43.84 13.89
N LEU A 227 15.02 -42.60 14.33
CA LEU A 227 14.17 -42.29 15.49
C LEU A 227 12.67 -42.41 15.20
N LEU A 228 12.26 -42.43 13.92
CA LEU A 228 10.88 -42.72 13.52
C LEU A 228 10.61 -44.24 13.45
N GLU A 229 11.64 -45.06 13.28
CA GLU A 229 11.54 -46.53 13.17
C GLU A 229 11.53 -47.25 14.53
N LEU A 230 11.92 -46.59 15.62
CA LEU A 230 11.95 -47.18 16.97
C LEU A 230 10.55 -47.43 17.59
N GLY A 231 9.47 -47.13 16.86
CA GLY A 231 8.09 -47.37 17.26
C GLY A 231 7.40 -48.54 16.56
N SER A 232 8.07 -49.23 15.62
CA SER A 232 7.49 -50.35 14.88
C SER A 232 8.19 -51.68 15.17
N ASP A 233 8.28 -52.05 16.44
CA ASP A 233 8.42 -53.46 16.80
C ASP A 233 7.01 -54.06 16.94
N SER A 234 6.67 -54.83 15.91
CA SER A 234 5.66 -55.89 15.80
C SER A 234 4.97 -56.34 17.09
N HIS A 235 3.63 -56.38 17.03
CA HIS A 235 2.86 -57.49 17.60
C HIS A 235 3.34 -58.85 17.08
#